data_AF-A0A7S1ZK12-F1
#
_entry.id   AF-A0A7S1ZK12-F1
#
_cell.length_a   1.000
_cell.length_b   1.000
_cell.length_c   1.000
_cell.angle_alpha   90.00
_cell.angle_beta   90.00
_cell.angle_gamma   90.00
#
_symmetry.space_group_name_H-M   'P 1'
#
loop_
_entity.id
_entity.type
_entity.pdbx_description
1 polymer ?
#
loop_
_entity_poly.entity_id
_entity_poly.type
_entity_poly.pdbx_seq_one_letter_code
_entity_poly.pdbx_strand_id
1 'polypeptide(L)'
;SEATFVSANGTAVYCTSPPISTNDGKLSVSVDVSVSGSLDGFTSAGIIFTYDPDIQVSHVEPDEGPVFGGTAVRITGGPFIDNSSELRCRFGDHVVGAKWLSKSQIGCKSPPLGSIDEVQTVSIFSMAW
;
A
#
# COMPACT_ATOMS: atom_id res chain seq x y z
N SER A 1 17.22 5.57 8.21
CA SER A 1 16.20 5.71 9.26
C SER A 1 16.82 5.29 10.57
N GLU A 2 16.47 5.94 11.68
CA GLU A 2 17.00 5.60 13.00
C GLU A 2 16.00 4.72 13.77
N ALA A 3 16.52 3.78 14.56
CA ALA A 3 15.72 2.97 15.47
C ALA A 3 15.20 3.84 16.61
N THR A 4 13.88 3.83 16.85
CA THR A 4 13.27 4.71 17.86
C THR A 4 12.98 4.00 19.17
N PHE A 5 12.86 2.66 19.17
CA PHE A 5 12.51 1.92 20.38
C PHE A 5 13.07 0.49 20.37
N VAL A 6 13.57 0.06 21.54
CA VAL A 6 13.91 -1.33 21.84
C VAL A 6 12.86 -1.86 22.81
N SER A 7 12.27 -3.03 22.52
CA SER A 7 11.24 -3.64 23.35
C SER A 7 11.68 -3.79 24.81
N ALA A 8 10.72 -3.79 25.74
CA ALA A 8 10.99 -3.87 27.19
C ALA A 8 11.76 -5.13 27.62
N ASN A 9 11.79 -6.18 26.78
CA ASN A 9 12.56 -7.40 27.01
C ASN A 9 13.94 -7.42 26.30
N GLY A 10 14.31 -6.35 25.58
CA GLY A 10 15.59 -6.23 24.88
C GLY A 10 15.72 -7.11 23.63
N THR A 11 14.62 -7.69 23.13
CA THR A 11 14.64 -8.68 22.04
C THR A 11 14.15 -8.16 20.69
N ALA A 12 13.60 -6.95 20.62
CA ALA A 12 13.11 -6.38 19.38
C ALA A 12 13.48 -4.91 19.27
N VAL A 13 13.84 -4.47 18.07
CA VAL A 13 14.13 -3.08 17.72
C VAL A 13 13.12 -2.65 16.67
N TYR A 14 12.52 -1.48 16.85
CA TYR A 14 11.54 -0.90 15.93
C TYR A 14 12.12 0.30 15.19
N CYS A 15 12.08 0.23 13.87
CA CYS A 15 12.50 1.28 12.95
C CYS A 15 11.45 1.43 11.86
N THR A 16 11.13 2.65 11.47
CA THR A 16 10.35 2.89 10.25
C THR A 16 11.28 2.86 9.05
N SER A 17 10.92 2.13 8.00
CA SER A 17 11.64 2.17 6.72
C SER A 17 11.53 3.58 6.09
N PRO A 18 12.59 4.09 5.44
CA PRO A 18 12.50 5.35 4.70
C PRO A 18 11.56 5.21 3.49
N PRO A 19 10.87 6.28 3.09
CA PRO A 19 10.06 6.27 1.87
C PRO A 19 10.98 6.14 0.66
N ILE A 20 10.76 5.10 -0.16
CA ILE A 20 11.43 4.92 -1.44
C ILE A 20 10.37 4.61 -2.50
N SER A 21 10.36 5.40 -3.56
CA SER A 21 9.55 5.14 -4.74
C SER A 21 10.40 4.39 -5.75
N THR A 22 9.98 3.19 -6.13
CA THR A 22 10.65 2.38 -7.14
C THR A 22 9.77 2.30 -8.37
N ASN A 23 10.28 2.83 -9.48
CA ASN A 23 9.61 2.69 -10.78
C ASN A 23 9.81 1.30 -11.40
N ASP A 24 10.77 0.54 -10.88
CA ASP A 24 11.27 -0.70 -11.48
C ASP A 24 11.24 -1.84 -10.46
N GLY A 25 10.07 -2.46 -10.33
CA GLY A 25 9.88 -3.70 -9.58
C GLY A 25 10.17 -3.63 -8.08
N LYS A 26 10.25 -4.83 -7.47
CA LYS A 26 10.53 -5.01 -6.05
C LYS A 26 11.99 -4.66 -5.76
N LEU A 27 12.23 -3.78 -4.80
CA LEU A 27 13.57 -3.41 -4.36
C LEU A 27 13.91 -4.11 -3.05
N SER A 28 14.90 -4.99 -3.09
CA SER A 28 15.43 -5.67 -1.91
C SER A 28 16.63 -4.91 -1.35
N VAL A 29 16.62 -4.61 -0.05
CA VAL A 29 17.73 -3.99 0.69
C VAL A 29 18.13 -4.89 1.86
N SER A 30 19.42 -4.92 2.20
CA SER A 30 19.88 -5.59 3.42
C SER A 30 19.55 -4.74 4.64
N VAL A 31 19.13 -5.39 5.72
CA VAL A 31 18.92 -4.77 7.02
C VAL A 31 20.03 -5.20 7.95
N ASP A 32 20.85 -4.22 8.35
CA ASP A 32 21.96 -4.40 9.27
C ASP A 32 21.71 -3.56 10.53
N VAL A 33 21.94 -4.16 11.70
CA VAL A 33 21.72 -3.52 13.01
C VAL A 33 23.06 -3.31 13.70
N SER A 34 23.31 -2.10 14.20
CA SER A 34 24.47 -1.77 15.02
C SER A 34 24.01 -1.26 16.39
N VAL A 35 24.49 -1.89 17.46
CA VAL A 35 24.10 -1.56 18.85
C VAL A 35 24.94 -0.40 19.40
N SER A 36 26.15 -0.20 18.87
CA SER A 36 27.10 0.81 19.35
C SER A 36 27.04 2.12 18.56
N GLY A 37 26.21 2.22 17.52
CA GLY A 37 26.21 3.35 16.59
C GLY A 37 27.49 3.47 15.75
N SER A 38 28.43 2.52 15.88
CA SER A 38 29.65 2.49 15.08
C SER A 38 29.39 1.83 13.72
N LEU A 39 30.06 2.35 12.68
CA LEU A 39 29.99 1.83 11.32
C LEU A 39 30.68 0.46 11.15
N ASP A 40 31.44 0.03 12.15
CA ASP A 40 32.23 -1.21 12.12
C ASP A 40 31.58 -2.36 12.90
N GLY A 41 30.43 -2.10 13.54
CA GLY A 41 29.73 -2.99 14.48
C GLY A 41 28.37 -3.49 13.98
N PHE A 42 28.17 -3.59 12.67
CA PHE A 42 26.94 -4.10 12.09
C PHE A 42 26.85 -5.63 12.18
N THR A 43 25.68 -6.14 12.55
CA THR A 43 25.37 -7.57 12.46
C THR A 43 25.05 -7.96 11.03
N SER A 44 25.82 -8.86 10.41
CA SER A 44 25.53 -9.42 9.09
C SER A 44 24.51 -10.56 9.19
N ALA A 45 23.28 -10.24 9.60
CA ALA A 45 22.21 -11.24 9.76
C ALA A 45 21.66 -11.74 8.40
N GLY A 46 21.99 -11.08 7.29
CA GLY A 46 21.52 -11.44 5.96
C GLY A 46 20.00 -11.25 5.79
N ILE A 47 19.38 -10.41 6.62
CA ILE A 47 17.96 -10.11 6.56
C ILE A 47 17.71 -9.19 5.37
N ILE A 48 16.76 -9.56 4.52
CA ILE A 48 16.37 -8.79 3.34
C ILE A 48 15.01 -8.16 3.60
N PHE A 49 14.96 -6.84 3.52
CA PHE A 49 13.71 -6.08 3.47
C PHE A 49 13.38 -5.77 2.01
N THR A 50 12.15 -6.04 1.59
CA THR A 50 11.72 -5.81 0.20
C THR A 50 10.66 -4.73 0.17
N TYR A 51 10.92 -3.64 -0.54
CA TYR A 51 9.93 -2.62 -0.84
C TYR A 51 9.03 -3.11 -1.96
N ASP A 52 7.73 -2.96 -1.75
CA ASP A 52 6.77 -3.12 -2.82
C ASP A 52 6.79 -1.86 -3.71
N PRO A 53 6.63 -2.05 -5.04
CA PRO A 53 6.63 -0.95 -5.99
C PRO A 53 5.39 -0.06 -5.82
N ASP A 54 5.50 1.18 -6.29
CA ASP A 54 4.39 2.12 -6.29
C ASP A 54 3.24 1.62 -7.17
N ILE A 55 2.03 1.61 -6.62
CA ILE A 55 0.82 1.25 -7.35
C ILE A 55 0.40 2.44 -8.22
N GLN A 56 0.43 2.26 -9.53
CA GLN A 56 -0.05 3.27 -10.48
C GLN A 56 -1.40 2.84 -11.04
N VAL A 57 -2.41 3.70 -10.95
CA VAL A 57 -3.72 3.47 -11.58
C VAL A 57 -3.70 4.09 -12.97
N SER A 58 -4.01 3.29 -14.00
CA SER A 58 -4.04 3.76 -15.38
C SER A 58 -5.45 3.93 -15.92
N HIS A 59 -6.42 3.13 -15.47
CA HIS A 59 -7.78 3.17 -16.00
C HIS A 59 -8.82 2.66 -15.00
N VAL A 60 -10.04 3.19 -15.10
CA VAL A 60 -11.20 2.82 -14.28
C VAL A 60 -12.40 2.63 -15.20
N GLU A 61 -13.11 1.51 -15.08
CA GLU A 61 -14.26 1.20 -15.94
C GLU A 61 -15.36 0.42 -15.16
N PRO A 62 -16.63 0.82 -15.23
CA PRO A 62 -17.09 2.11 -15.78
C PRO A 62 -16.63 3.28 -14.89
N ASP A 63 -16.44 4.45 -15.50
CA ASP A 63 -16.12 5.71 -14.82
C ASP A 63 -17.38 6.47 -14.35
N GLU A 64 -18.56 5.95 -14.70
CA GLU A 64 -19.86 6.47 -14.31
C GLU A 64 -20.80 5.38 -13.78
N GLY A 65 -21.80 5.78 -13.01
CA GLY A 65 -22.78 4.86 -12.45
C GLY A 65 -23.92 5.56 -11.70
N PRO A 66 -24.93 4.80 -11.25
CA PRO A 66 -26.08 5.35 -10.56
C PRO A 66 -25.69 6.01 -9.22
N VAL A 67 -26.39 7.08 -8.86
CA VAL A 67 -26.23 7.77 -7.56
C VAL A 67 -26.44 6.87 -6.35
N PHE A 68 -27.21 5.79 -6.51
CA PHE A 68 -27.44 4.81 -5.44
C PHE A 68 -26.26 3.84 -5.22
N GLY A 69 -25.18 3.98 -6.00
CA GLY A 69 -24.02 3.10 -5.93
C GLY A 69 -24.31 1.69 -6.40
N GLY A 70 -23.44 0.76 -5.99
CA GLY A 70 -23.54 -0.66 -6.32
C GLY A 70 -22.92 -1.05 -7.67
N THR A 71 -22.34 -0.09 -8.40
CA THR A 71 -21.66 -0.34 -9.67
C THR A 71 -20.40 -1.16 -9.44
N ALA A 72 -20.24 -2.26 -10.17
CA ALA A 72 -19.00 -3.02 -10.19
C ALA A 72 -17.96 -2.28 -11.03
N VAL A 73 -17.02 -1.62 -10.35
CA VAL A 73 -15.94 -0.84 -10.96
C VAL A 73 -14.69 -1.69 -11.03
N ARG A 74 -14.07 -1.74 -12.21
CA ARG A 74 -12.81 -2.41 -12.46
C ARG A 74 -11.71 -1.37 -12.62
N ILE A 75 -10.66 -1.49 -11.81
CA ILE A 75 -9.50 -0.61 -11.87
C ILE A 75 -8.35 -1.38 -12.48
N THR A 76 -7.74 -0.80 -13.51
CA THR A 76 -6.54 -1.30 -14.18
C THR A 76 -5.36 -0.43 -13.77
N GLY A 77 -4.22 -1.07 -13.47
CA GLY A 77 -3.04 -0.41 -12.94
C GLY A 77 -2.04 -1.42 -12.41
N GLY A 78 -1.40 -1.10 -11.29
CA GLY A 78 -0.64 -2.05 -10.48
C GLY A 78 0.83 -1.66 -10.27
N PRO A 79 1.64 -2.61 -9.77
CA PRO A 79 1.27 -4.01 -9.54
C PRO A 79 0.49 -4.22 -8.23
N PHE A 80 -0.68 -4.85 -8.33
CA PHE A 80 -1.50 -5.21 -7.17
C PHE A 80 -1.08 -6.56 -6.58
N ILE A 81 -0.92 -6.61 -5.27
CA ILE A 81 -0.57 -7.83 -4.53
C ILE A 81 -1.85 -8.50 -4.04
N ASP A 82 -1.88 -9.83 -4.06
CA ASP A 82 -2.99 -10.63 -3.55
C ASP A 82 -3.03 -10.58 -2.01
N ASN A 83 -3.43 -9.42 -1.49
CA ASN A 83 -3.79 -9.22 -0.08
C ASN A 83 -5.14 -8.52 -0.03
N SER A 84 -6.18 -9.25 -0.45
CA SER A 84 -7.55 -8.74 -0.58
C SER A 84 -8.12 -8.07 0.68
N SER A 85 -7.55 -8.31 1.86
CA SER A 85 -7.97 -7.66 3.11
C SER A 85 -7.46 -6.22 3.28
N GLU A 86 -6.38 -5.85 2.61
CA GLU A 86 -5.75 -4.53 2.70
C GLU A 86 -6.09 -3.62 1.52
N LEU A 87 -6.46 -4.20 0.36
CA LEU A 87 -6.81 -3.41 -0.82
C LEU A 87 -8.14 -2.68 -0.61
N ARG A 88 -8.12 -1.36 -0.79
CA ARG A 88 -9.31 -0.52 -0.71
C ARG A 88 -9.40 0.44 -1.88
N CYS A 89 -10.61 0.60 -2.40
CA CYS A 89 -10.93 1.69 -3.32
C CYS A 89 -11.54 2.82 -2.52
N ARG A 90 -11.04 4.03 -2.74
CA ARG A 90 -11.64 5.24 -2.20
C ARG A 90 -12.37 5.97 -3.33
N PHE A 91 -13.65 6.25 -3.14
CA PHE A 91 -14.47 7.10 -4.00
C PHE A 91 -14.78 8.37 -3.20
N GLY A 92 -14.12 9.50 -3.49
CA GLY A 92 -14.24 10.71 -2.67
C GLY A 92 -13.84 10.44 -1.21
N ASP A 93 -14.75 10.66 -0.28
CA ASP A 93 -14.55 10.33 1.15
C ASP A 93 -14.97 8.90 1.54
N HIS A 94 -15.55 8.11 0.63
CA HIS A 94 -16.01 6.76 0.91
C HIS A 94 -14.97 5.70 0.57
N VAL A 95 -14.64 4.86 1.54
CA VAL A 95 -13.69 3.75 1.37
C VAL A 95 -14.42 2.41 1.36
N VAL A 96 -14.21 1.62 0.31
CA VAL A 96 -14.80 0.28 0.14
C VAL A 96 -13.71 -0.77 -0.01
N GLY A 97 -14.03 -2.01 0.36
CA GLY A 97 -13.13 -3.15 0.13
C GLY A 97 -12.94 -3.43 -1.35
N ALA A 98 -11.71 -3.72 -1.76
CA ALA A 98 -11.38 -4.13 -3.11
C ALA A 98 -11.16 -5.64 -3.19
N LYS A 99 -11.56 -6.24 -4.31
CA LYS A 99 -11.28 -7.62 -4.66
C LYS A 99 -10.10 -7.65 -5.62
N TRP A 100 -9.06 -8.38 -5.24
CA TRP A 100 -7.95 -8.65 -6.16
C TRP A 100 -8.43 -9.53 -7.32
N LEU A 101 -8.12 -9.13 -8.56
CA LEU A 101 -8.45 -9.92 -9.77
C LEU A 101 -7.17 -10.44 -10.44
N SER A 102 -6.16 -9.58 -10.58
CA SER A 102 -4.85 -9.92 -11.12
C SER A 102 -3.79 -8.93 -10.64
N LYS A 103 -2.52 -9.16 -10.99
CA LYS A 103 -1.43 -8.21 -10.73
C LYS A 103 -1.68 -6.82 -11.33
N SER A 104 -2.55 -6.69 -12.32
CA SER A 104 -2.84 -5.41 -12.96
C SER A 104 -4.31 -4.99 -12.88
N GLN A 105 -5.16 -5.74 -12.16
CA GLN A 105 -6.58 -5.42 -12.02
C GLN A 105 -7.12 -5.71 -10.62
N ILE A 106 -7.97 -4.82 -10.15
CA ILE A 106 -8.81 -5.02 -8.97
C ILE A 106 -10.26 -4.64 -9.28
N GLY A 107 -11.21 -5.18 -8.51
CA GLY A 107 -12.62 -4.89 -8.63
C GLY A 107 -13.19 -4.33 -7.32
N CYS A 108 -13.98 -3.27 -7.40
CA CYS A 108 -14.62 -2.62 -6.27
C CYS A 108 -16.10 -2.39 -6.57
N LYS A 109 -16.91 -2.22 -5.53
CA LYS A 109 -18.30 -1.77 -5.68
C LYS A 109 -18.42 -0.32 -5.25
N SER A 110 -18.94 0.54 -6.11
CA SER A 110 -19.14 1.95 -5.76
C SER A 110 -20.11 2.08 -4.58
N PRO A 111 -19.86 2.98 -3.63
CA PRO A 111 -20.83 3.33 -2.60
C PRO A 111 -21.94 4.24 -3.17
N PRO A 112 -23.10 4.33 -2.52
CA PRO A 112 -24.08 5.38 -2.82
C PRO A 112 -23.46 6.76 -2.61
N LEU A 113 -23.75 7.69 -3.52
CA LEU A 113 -23.43 9.11 -3.38
C LEU A 113 -24.20 9.66 -2.17
N GLY A 114 -23.49 9.98 -1.09
CA GLY A 114 -24.09 10.59 0.11
C GLY A 114 -24.65 11.98 -0.18
N SER A 115 -23.84 12.84 -0.81
CA SER A 115 -24.18 14.22 -1.20
C SER A 115 -23.93 14.47 -2.69
N ILE A 116 -24.91 15.07 -3.38
CA ILE A 116 -24.99 15.18 -4.84
C ILE A 116 -23.98 16.19 -5.43
N ASP A 117 -23.30 17.00 -4.59
CA ASP A 117 -22.35 18.04 -5.02
C ASP A 117 -20.86 17.59 -5.04
N GLU A 118 -20.57 16.31 -4.88
CA GLU A 118 -19.18 15.85 -4.73
C GLU A 118 -18.68 15.06 -5.95
N VAL A 119 -17.71 15.63 -6.69
CA VAL A 119 -16.93 14.87 -7.67
C VAL A 119 -16.02 13.91 -6.92
N GLN A 120 -16.44 12.65 -6.84
CA GLN A 120 -15.68 11.61 -6.15
C GLN A 120 -14.49 11.17 -6.98
N THR A 121 -13.30 11.66 -6.62
CA THR A 121 -12.05 11.17 -7.23
C THR A 121 -11.74 9.78 -6.68
N VAL A 122 -11.46 8.82 -7.57
CA VAL A 122 -11.08 7.48 -7.15
C VAL A 122 -9.60 7.44 -6.81
N SER A 123 -9.26 7.07 -5.57
CA SER A 123 -7.88 6.89 -5.12
C SER A 123 -7.70 5.50 -4.49
N ILE A 124 -6.50 4.95 -4.54
CA ILE A 124 -6.16 3.69 -3.85
C ILE A 124 -5.11 4.02 -2.79
N PHE A 125 -5.33 3.56 -1.57
CA PHE A 125 -4.32 3.56 -0.51
C PHE A 125 -3.97 2.13 -0.16
N SER A 126 -2.68 1.82 -0.15
CA SER A 126 -2.11 0.62 0.45
C SER A 126 -1.45 1.03 1.77
N MET A 127 -1.78 0.38 2.88
CA MET A 127 -1.08 0.57 4.15
C MET A 127 0.04 -0.45 4.22
N ALA A 128 1.27 -0.02 4.01
CA ALA A 128 2.45 -0.79 4.40
C ALA A 128 2.66 -0.60 5.90
N TRP A 129 2.68 -1.70 6.66
CA TRP A 129 3.05 -1.74 8.08
C TRP A 129 4.56 -1.77 8.24
#